data_AF-A0A914YB16-F1
#
_entry.id   AF-A0A914YB16-F1
#
_cell.length_a   1.000
_cell.length_b   1.000
_cell.length_c   1.000
_cell.angle_alpha   90.00
_cell.angle_beta   90.00
_cell.angle_gamma   90.00
#
_symmetry.space_group_name_H-M   'P 1'
#
loop_
_entity.id
_entity.type
_entity.pdbx_description
1 polymer ?
#
loop_
_entity_poly.entity_id
_entity_poly.type
_entity_poly.pdbx_seq_one_letter_code
_entity_poly.pdbx_strand_id
1 'polypeptide(L)'
;MLAAWIRTKYPHIVDGAIAGSAPVFWFQNANITQDIFAKIVTRTFKTSGCNVKTIVAAFDAIDELSKSDQGRNFLNQVFVLDKKSQIEKIEDSKFLKDFISETMKSMAMIDYPYPANFLTPLPGWPVKEACRPLKRNPSKSQRKNVWLLSHMVSLYYNYTGTTKTICANPQKCEGPYAQLGDPLGWPWQSCTEMVMPQCDSGLPNDFFPKTCPFTIEEFLNDCGKTFNSRGYHPGLIRPNWVINNYGDHFPSASNIVFSNGKLDPWSGGGWRNTNTREGSLVSIILEQGAHHYDLRGQHKDDTDEVKKVREQEVNEIKNWIKQSKEKYSKF
;
A
#
# COMPACT_ATOMS: atom_id res chain seq x y z
N MET A 1 -7.24 1.44 11.47
CA MET A 1 -8.27 0.43 11.84
C MET A 1 -8.51 0.39 13.34
N LEU A 2 -7.48 0.09 14.16
CA LEU A 2 -7.59 -0.02 15.62
C LEU A 2 -8.32 1.16 16.29
N ALA A 3 -8.04 2.41 15.90
CA ALA A 3 -8.72 3.59 16.43
C ALA A 3 -10.25 3.57 16.20
N ALA A 4 -10.70 3.15 15.02
CA ALA A 4 -12.13 2.98 14.75
C ALA A 4 -12.71 1.84 15.59
N TRP A 5 -12.02 0.70 15.66
CA TRP A 5 -12.50 -0.49 16.38
C TRP A 5 -12.58 -0.28 17.89
N ILE A 6 -11.60 0.39 18.51
CA ILE A 6 -11.65 0.68 19.95
C ILE A 6 -12.79 1.64 20.27
N ARG A 7 -13.05 2.64 19.41
CA ARG A 7 -14.21 3.53 19.58
C ARG A 7 -15.52 2.77 19.43
N THR A 8 -15.62 1.85 18.47
CA THR A 8 -16.82 1.02 18.26
C THR A 8 -17.06 0.04 19.42
N LYS A 9 -16.01 -0.61 19.94
CA LYS A 9 -16.13 -1.65 20.98
C LYS A 9 -16.16 -1.11 22.41
N TYR A 10 -15.46 -0.01 22.66
CA TYR A 10 -15.32 0.58 23.99
C TYR A 10 -15.73 2.06 23.99
N PRO A 11 -16.98 2.39 23.56
CA PRO A 11 -17.44 3.78 23.49
C PRO A 11 -17.61 4.45 24.86
N HIS A 12 -17.48 3.68 25.94
CA HIS A 12 -17.47 4.14 27.34
C HIS A 12 -16.06 4.54 27.81
N ILE A 13 -15.00 4.17 27.07
CA ILE A 13 -13.60 4.49 27.39
C ILE A 13 -13.06 5.58 26.44
N VAL A 14 -13.38 5.47 25.15
CA VAL A 14 -12.86 6.36 24.11
C VAL A 14 -14.01 7.18 23.53
N ASP A 15 -13.99 8.51 23.69
CA ASP A 15 -15.10 9.40 23.29
C ASP A 15 -15.20 9.66 21.78
N GLY A 16 -14.11 9.47 21.04
CA GLY A 16 -14.07 9.59 19.58
C GLY A 16 -12.73 9.12 19.00
N ALA A 17 -12.67 8.99 17.67
CA ALA A 17 -11.47 8.50 16.99
C ALA A 17 -11.23 9.16 15.62
N ILE A 18 -9.97 9.46 15.32
CA ILE A 18 -9.51 9.74 13.96
C ILE A 18 -8.89 8.44 13.42
N ALA A 19 -9.42 7.96 12.30
CA ALA A 19 -9.04 6.72 11.65
C ALA A 19 -8.50 7.00 10.24
N GLY A 20 -7.30 7.59 10.18
CA GLY A 20 -6.62 7.93 8.92
C GLY A 20 -6.14 6.71 8.16
N SER A 21 -6.46 6.66 6.85
CA SER A 21 -6.18 5.57 5.91
C SER A 21 -6.49 4.19 6.48
N ALA A 22 -7.64 4.04 7.14
CA ALA A 22 -8.02 2.79 7.78
C ALA A 22 -8.87 1.90 6.85
N PRO A 23 -8.33 0.79 6.30
CA PRO A 23 -9.07 -0.13 5.43
C PRO A 23 -10.01 -1.06 6.24
N VAL A 24 -10.92 -0.48 7.02
CA VAL A 24 -11.80 -1.19 7.97
C VAL A 24 -12.72 -2.23 7.34
N PHE A 25 -12.97 -2.14 6.04
CA PHE A 25 -13.82 -3.07 5.28
C PHE A 25 -13.03 -3.93 4.29
N TRP A 26 -11.70 -3.95 4.34
CA TRP A 26 -10.91 -4.80 3.44
C TRP A 26 -10.81 -6.25 3.91
N PHE A 27 -11.94 -6.92 4.08
CA PHE A 27 -11.98 -8.30 4.57
C PHE A 27 -12.93 -9.12 3.71
N GLN A 28 -12.91 -10.44 3.90
CA GLN A 28 -13.87 -11.31 3.21
C GLN A 28 -15.31 -10.85 3.48
N ASN A 29 -16.20 -11.01 2.50
CA ASN A 29 -17.62 -10.68 2.57
C ASN A 29 -17.97 -9.18 2.72
N ALA A 30 -17.00 -8.26 2.78
CA ALA A 30 -17.25 -6.82 2.92
C ALA A 30 -17.49 -6.06 1.58
N ASN A 31 -17.84 -6.78 0.50
CA ASN A 31 -18.11 -6.25 -0.84
C ASN A 31 -16.99 -5.32 -1.43
N ILE A 32 -15.73 -5.60 -1.10
CA ILE A 32 -14.56 -4.92 -1.67
C ILE A 32 -13.92 -5.82 -2.73
N THR A 33 -13.58 -5.27 -3.90
CA THR A 33 -12.93 -6.05 -4.95
C THR A 33 -11.47 -6.32 -4.58
N GLN A 34 -11.02 -7.56 -4.79
CA GLN A 34 -9.67 -8.01 -4.41
C GLN A 34 -8.55 -7.26 -5.16
N ASP A 35 -8.88 -6.64 -6.29
CA ASP A 35 -7.96 -5.91 -7.17
C ASP A 35 -7.96 -4.38 -6.97
N ILE A 36 -8.70 -3.86 -6.00
CA ILE A 36 -8.86 -2.41 -5.84
C ILE A 36 -7.53 -1.72 -5.50
N PHE A 37 -6.64 -2.40 -4.79
CA PHE A 37 -5.28 -1.91 -4.49
C PHE A 37 -4.53 -1.60 -5.78
N ALA A 38 -4.44 -2.60 -6.67
CA ALA A 38 -3.74 -2.53 -7.94
C ALA A 38 -4.30 -1.45 -8.86
N LYS A 39 -5.64 -1.32 -8.90
CA LYS A 39 -6.35 -0.27 -9.63
C LYS A 39 -5.99 1.14 -9.14
N ILE A 40 -5.94 1.34 -7.82
CA ILE A 40 -5.59 2.64 -7.25
C ILE A 40 -4.13 2.97 -7.51
N VAL A 41 -3.20 2.02 -7.33
CA VAL A 41 -1.78 2.24 -7.69
C VAL A 41 -1.66 2.60 -9.18
N THR A 42 -2.36 1.87 -10.05
CA THR A 42 -2.38 2.17 -11.49
C THR A 42 -2.89 3.58 -11.78
N ARG A 43 -3.97 4.00 -11.11
CA ARG A 43 -4.50 5.37 -11.20
C ARG A 43 -3.44 6.38 -10.75
N THR A 44 -2.83 6.21 -9.58
CA THR A 44 -1.84 7.13 -9.01
C THR A 44 -0.66 7.35 -9.95
N PHE A 45 -0.10 6.28 -10.53
CA PHE A 45 0.99 6.41 -11.52
C PHE A 45 0.53 7.08 -12.81
N LYS A 46 -0.66 6.73 -13.31
CA LYS A 46 -1.23 7.33 -14.53
C LYS A 46 -1.47 8.84 -14.36
N THR A 47 -2.08 9.26 -13.25
CA THR A 47 -2.36 10.68 -12.96
C THR A 47 -1.09 11.46 -12.68
N SER A 48 -0.03 10.81 -12.19
CA SER A 48 1.30 11.40 -12.02
C SER A 48 2.12 11.51 -13.31
N GLY A 49 1.58 10.99 -14.43
CA GLY A 49 2.10 11.20 -15.77
C GLY A 49 2.82 10.00 -16.39
N CYS A 50 2.81 8.83 -15.75
CA CYS A 50 3.34 7.61 -16.38
C CYS A 50 2.48 7.17 -17.58
N ASN A 51 3.13 6.69 -18.63
CA ASN A 51 2.46 5.98 -19.71
C ASN A 51 2.35 4.50 -19.35
N VAL A 52 1.12 4.04 -19.12
CA VAL A 52 0.80 2.65 -18.76
C VAL A 52 1.36 1.65 -19.78
N LYS A 53 1.33 1.98 -21.09
CA LYS A 53 1.86 1.09 -22.14
C LYS A 53 3.37 0.87 -22.00
N THR A 54 4.08 1.86 -21.48
CA THR A 54 5.53 1.79 -21.27
C THR A 54 5.88 0.93 -20.07
N ILE A 55 5.07 1.01 -19.00
CA ILE A 55 5.21 0.13 -17.83
C ILE A 55 4.96 -1.33 -18.24
N VAL A 56 3.85 -1.60 -18.94
CA VAL A 56 3.51 -2.95 -19.42
C VAL A 56 4.60 -3.49 -20.34
N ALA A 57 5.05 -2.71 -21.34
CA ALA A 57 6.12 -3.13 -22.24
C ALA A 57 7.46 -3.39 -21.53
N ALA A 58 7.70 -2.77 -20.37
CA ALA A 58 8.88 -3.04 -19.56
C ALA A 58 8.72 -4.34 -18.77
N PHE A 59 7.54 -4.64 -18.22
CA PHE A 59 7.25 -5.94 -17.59
C PHE A 59 7.38 -7.09 -18.61
N ASP A 60 6.80 -6.94 -19.80
CA ASP A 60 6.93 -7.94 -20.89
C ASP A 60 8.40 -8.11 -21.31
N ALA A 61 9.16 -7.00 -21.39
CA ALA A 61 10.57 -7.04 -21.74
C ALA A 61 11.43 -7.76 -20.69
N ILE A 62 11.06 -7.73 -19.40
CA ILE A 62 11.76 -8.51 -18.36
C ILE A 62 11.65 -10.00 -18.65
N ASP A 63 10.45 -10.49 -18.98
CA ASP A 63 10.24 -11.90 -19.33
C ASP A 63 11.03 -12.28 -20.58
N GLU A 64 10.97 -11.48 -21.64
CA GLU A 64 11.70 -11.78 -22.87
C GLU A 64 13.22 -11.78 -22.69
N LEU A 65 13.77 -10.80 -21.95
CA LEU A 65 15.21 -10.74 -21.68
C LEU A 65 15.67 -11.90 -20.78
N SER A 66 14.84 -12.35 -19.84
CA SER A 66 15.18 -13.44 -18.92
C SER A 66 15.44 -14.79 -19.60
N LYS A 67 14.98 -14.98 -20.85
CA LYS A 67 15.15 -16.22 -21.62
C LYS A 67 16.60 -16.51 -22.03
N SER A 68 17.48 -15.51 -22.02
CA SER A 68 18.89 -15.65 -22.46
C SER A 68 19.87 -15.23 -21.37
N ASP A 69 21.08 -15.84 -21.34
CA ASP A 69 22.14 -15.45 -20.40
C ASP A 69 22.51 -13.97 -20.54
N GLN A 70 22.62 -13.47 -21.77
CA GLN A 70 22.95 -12.07 -22.03
C GLN A 70 21.87 -11.11 -21.55
N GLY A 71 20.60 -11.53 -21.61
CA GLY A 71 19.48 -10.74 -21.11
C GLY A 71 19.38 -10.79 -19.59
N ARG A 72 19.58 -11.95 -18.95
CA ARG A 72 19.70 -12.06 -17.49
C ARG A 72 20.84 -11.23 -16.92
N ASN A 73 22.03 -11.27 -17.55
CA ASN A 73 23.15 -10.42 -17.15
C ASN A 73 22.79 -8.92 -17.26
N PHE A 74 22.09 -8.52 -18.33
CA PHE A 74 21.60 -7.16 -18.45
C PHE A 74 20.61 -6.78 -17.34
N LEU A 75 19.64 -7.65 -17.01
CA LEU A 75 18.70 -7.42 -15.90
C LEU A 75 19.44 -7.25 -14.57
N ASN A 76 20.43 -8.10 -14.29
CA ASN A 76 21.27 -8.01 -13.09
C ASN A 76 22.02 -6.66 -13.00
N GLN A 77 22.56 -6.20 -14.13
CA GLN A 77 23.30 -4.93 -14.19
C GLN A 77 22.38 -3.71 -14.11
N VAL A 78 21.28 -3.70 -14.85
CA VAL A 78 20.41 -2.51 -14.99
C VAL A 78 19.64 -2.18 -13.70
N PHE A 79 19.33 -3.20 -12.89
CA PHE A 79 18.75 -3.06 -11.56
C PHE A 79 19.79 -3.10 -10.44
N VAL A 80 21.09 -3.24 -10.78
CA VAL A 80 22.21 -3.29 -9.82
C VAL A 80 21.96 -4.35 -8.73
N LEU A 81 21.53 -5.55 -9.14
CA LEU A 81 21.12 -6.59 -8.21
C LEU A 81 22.31 -7.14 -7.42
N ASP A 82 22.09 -7.35 -6.12
CA ASP A 82 23.04 -8.01 -5.25
C ASP A 82 23.34 -9.43 -5.74
N LYS A 83 24.57 -9.92 -5.53
CA LYS A 83 25.00 -11.27 -5.94
C LYS A 83 24.03 -12.36 -5.46
N LYS A 84 23.52 -12.26 -4.23
CA LYS A 84 22.60 -13.29 -3.70
C LYS A 84 21.21 -13.24 -4.36
N SER A 85 20.89 -12.16 -5.05
CA SER A 85 19.58 -11.84 -5.62
C SER A 85 19.60 -11.76 -7.16
N GLN A 86 20.63 -12.28 -7.82
CA GLN A 86 20.72 -12.24 -9.27
C GLN A 86 19.69 -13.17 -9.93
N ILE A 87 19.27 -12.78 -11.13
CA ILE A 87 18.48 -13.58 -12.07
C ILE A 87 19.43 -14.58 -12.73
N GLU A 88 19.27 -15.85 -12.39
CA GLU A 88 20.12 -16.95 -12.86
C GLU A 88 19.39 -17.82 -13.89
N LYS A 89 18.07 -17.96 -13.75
CA LYS A 89 17.19 -18.75 -14.62
C LYS A 89 15.96 -17.96 -15.06
N ILE A 90 15.18 -18.52 -15.99
CA ILE A 90 14.02 -17.83 -16.55
C ILE A 90 12.94 -17.57 -15.50
N GLU A 91 12.76 -18.49 -14.54
CA GLU A 91 11.74 -18.40 -13.48
C GLU A 91 12.01 -17.25 -12.51
N ASP A 92 13.26 -16.80 -12.42
CA ASP A 92 13.67 -15.69 -11.56
C ASP A 92 13.09 -14.34 -12.04
N SER A 93 12.65 -14.24 -13.30
CA SER A 93 11.94 -13.06 -13.81
C SER A 93 10.71 -12.74 -12.96
N LYS A 94 10.04 -13.78 -12.42
CA LYS A 94 8.86 -13.63 -11.59
C LYS A 94 9.16 -12.80 -10.34
N PHE A 95 10.19 -13.16 -9.57
CA PHE A 95 10.47 -12.42 -8.32
C PHE A 95 10.91 -10.97 -8.61
N LEU A 96 11.59 -10.73 -9.73
CA LEU A 96 11.97 -9.37 -10.12
C LEU A 96 10.74 -8.52 -10.44
N LYS A 97 9.78 -9.07 -11.18
CA LYS A 97 8.52 -8.38 -11.46
C LYS A 97 7.72 -8.15 -10.18
N ASP A 98 7.63 -9.14 -9.30
CA ASP A 98 6.96 -9.01 -8.00
C ASP A 98 7.63 -7.90 -7.15
N PHE A 99 8.96 -7.86 -7.11
CA PHE A 99 9.74 -6.83 -6.42
C PHE A 99 9.47 -5.41 -6.98
N ILE A 100 9.42 -5.25 -8.30
CA ILE A 100 9.09 -3.97 -8.93
C ILE A 100 7.64 -3.58 -8.60
N SER A 101 6.70 -4.53 -8.65
CA SER A 101 5.30 -4.30 -8.28
C SER A 101 5.19 -3.81 -6.83
N GLU A 102 5.86 -4.46 -5.88
CA GLU A 102 5.89 -4.04 -4.48
C GLU A 102 6.53 -2.66 -4.30
N THR A 103 7.55 -2.34 -5.09
CA THR A 103 8.18 -1.01 -5.10
C THR A 103 7.18 0.06 -5.53
N MET A 104 6.41 -0.19 -6.60
CA MET A 104 5.38 0.73 -7.09
C MET A 104 4.25 0.91 -6.08
N LYS A 105 3.77 -0.21 -5.50
CA LYS A 105 2.74 -0.24 -4.46
C LYS A 105 3.18 0.58 -3.23
N SER A 106 4.40 0.36 -2.76
CA SER A 106 4.98 1.08 -1.63
C SER A 106 5.17 2.57 -1.93
N MET A 107 5.65 2.92 -3.13
CA MET A 107 5.85 4.32 -3.54
C MET A 107 4.53 5.09 -3.62
N ALA A 108 3.44 4.47 -4.08
CA ALA A 108 2.11 5.11 -4.10
C ALA A 108 1.60 5.43 -2.68
N MET A 109 1.88 4.57 -1.69
CA MET A 109 1.50 4.83 -0.29
C MET A 109 2.20 6.07 0.28
N ILE A 110 3.43 6.36 -0.14
CA ILE A 110 4.25 7.45 0.40
C ILE A 110 4.46 8.60 -0.60
N ASP A 111 3.50 8.82 -1.50
CA ASP A 111 3.50 9.91 -2.49
C ASP A 111 3.19 11.29 -1.86
N TYR A 112 3.98 11.68 -0.86
CA TYR A 112 3.81 12.94 -0.13
C TYR A 112 4.39 14.13 -0.90
N PRO A 113 3.89 15.37 -0.70
CA PRO A 113 4.37 16.55 -1.44
C PRO A 113 5.77 17.05 -1.08
N TYR A 114 6.40 16.46 -0.08
CA TYR A 114 7.70 16.85 0.44
C TYR A 114 8.58 15.65 0.76
N PRO A 115 9.91 15.84 0.88
CA PRO A 115 10.81 14.76 1.26
C PRO A 115 10.39 14.09 2.56
N ALA A 116 10.30 12.77 2.55
CA ALA A 116 9.87 11.98 3.71
C ALA A 116 10.73 10.73 3.83
N ASN A 117 10.90 10.26 5.07
CA ASN A 117 11.58 9.02 5.39
C ASN A 117 10.68 8.19 6.31
N PHE A 118 9.66 7.55 5.72
CA PHE A 118 8.75 6.67 6.45
C PHE A 118 9.09 5.19 6.21
N LEU A 119 8.97 4.71 4.97
CA LEU A 119 9.43 3.37 4.57
C LEU A 119 10.86 3.37 4.02
N THR A 120 11.25 4.48 3.40
CA THR A 120 12.58 4.75 2.81
C THR A 120 12.65 6.26 2.56
N PRO A 121 13.85 6.89 2.57
CA PRO A 121 13.99 8.29 2.19
C PRO A 121 13.62 8.51 0.71
N LEU A 122 12.68 9.41 0.44
CA LEU A 122 12.25 9.80 -0.90
C LEU A 122 12.10 11.33 -1.03
N PRO A 123 12.15 11.89 -2.26
CA PRO A 123 11.83 13.29 -2.50
C PRO A 123 10.33 13.53 -2.35
N GLY A 124 9.91 14.81 -2.42
CA GLY A 124 8.49 15.14 -2.60
C GLY A 124 7.97 14.69 -3.97
N TRP A 125 6.73 14.22 -4.00
CA TRP A 125 6.05 13.63 -5.15
C TRP A 125 6.86 12.51 -5.83
N PRO A 126 7.28 11.46 -5.09
CA PRO A 126 8.15 10.42 -5.63
C PRO A 126 7.54 9.69 -6.83
N VAL A 127 6.21 9.52 -6.91
CA VAL A 127 5.59 8.86 -8.08
C VAL A 127 5.75 9.73 -9.32
N LYS A 128 5.57 11.06 -9.20
CA LYS A 128 5.79 12.01 -10.30
C LYS A 128 7.23 11.99 -10.79
N GLU A 129 8.19 11.92 -9.87
CA GLU A 129 9.62 11.81 -10.17
C GLU A 129 9.94 10.49 -10.90
N ALA A 130 9.42 9.37 -10.39
CA ALA A 130 9.56 8.06 -11.02
C ALA A 130 8.92 7.99 -12.42
N CYS A 131 7.85 8.75 -12.66
CA CYS A 131 7.19 8.78 -13.95
C CYS A 131 7.92 9.58 -15.03
N ARG A 132 8.91 10.45 -14.69
CA ARG A 132 9.65 11.27 -15.67
C ARG A 132 10.22 10.47 -16.87
N PRO A 133 10.94 9.36 -16.68
CA PRO A 133 11.43 8.54 -17.80
C PRO A 133 10.31 7.75 -18.50
N LEU A 134 9.18 7.50 -17.84
CA LEU A 134 8.10 6.62 -18.31
C LEU A 134 6.95 7.37 -19.02
N LYS A 135 7.08 8.67 -19.29
CA LYS A 135 6.01 9.49 -19.91
C LYS A 135 5.76 9.18 -21.39
N ARG A 136 6.80 8.79 -22.12
CA ARG A 136 6.73 8.57 -23.58
C ARG A 136 6.21 7.18 -23.90
N ASN A 137 5.75 6.98 -25.13
CA ASN A 137 5.38 5.66 -25.64
C ASN A 137 6.55 4.66 -25.54
N PRO A 138 6.27 3.35 -25.43
CA PRO A 138 7.30 2.34 -25.30
C PRO A 138 8.28 2.38 -26.49
N SER A 139 9.55 2.12 -26.19
CA SER A 139 10.58 1.94 -27.21
C SER A 139 10.41 0.58 -27.90
N LYS A 140 10.87 0.49 -29.17
CA LYS A 140 11.06 -0.78 -29.86
C LYS A 140 12.15 -1.67 -29.20
N SER A 141 13.02 -1.09 -28.38
CA SER A 141 14.07 -1.82 -27.67
C SER A 141 13.59 -2.29 -26.30
N GLN A 142 13.56 -3.61 -26.07
CA GLN A 142 13.27 -4.23 -24.79
C GLN A 142 14.19 -3.71 -23.67
N ARG A 143 15.51 -3.69 -23.92
CA ARG A 143 16.51 -3.17 -22.97
C ARG A 143 16.23 -1.72 -22.59
N LYS A 144 15.81 -0.88 -23.54
CA LYS A 144 15.45 0.51 -23.25
C LYS A 144 14.21 0.61 -22.38
N ASN A 145 13.18 -0.19 -22.61
CA ASN A 145 11.97 -0.19 -21.76
C ASN A 145 12.30 -0.57 -20.32
N VAL A 146 13.10 -1.63 -20.11
CA VAL A 146 13.56 -2.04 -18.77
C VAL A 146 14.44 -0.98 -18.13
N TRP A 147 15.37 -0.37 -18.88
CA TRP A 147 16.22 0.71 -18.36
C TRP A 147 15.41 1.94 -17.92
N LEU A 148 14.33 2.29 -18.64
CA LEU A 148 13.44 3.38 -18.20
C LEU A 148 12.74 3.03 -16.88
N LEU A 149 12.30 1.77 -16.73
CA LEU A 149 11.67 1.29 -15.49
C LEU A 149 12.65 1.22 -14.32
N SER A 150 13.92 0.89 -14.55
CA SER A 150 14.91 0.77 -13.47
C SER A 150 15.22 2.08 -12.76
N HIS A 151 14.96 3.23 -13.37
CA HIS A 151 15.07 4.54 -12.72
C HIS A 151 14.11 4.67 -11.53
N MET A 152 12.92 4.09 -11.61
CA MET A 152 11.95 4.09 -10.52
C MET A 152 12.45 3.25 -9.35
N VAL A 153 13.00 2.07 -9.64
CA VAL A 153 13.61 1.20 -8.62
C VAL A 153 14.80 1.90 -7.97
N SER A 154 15.66 2.53 -8.77
CA SER A 154 16.79 3.32 -8.27
C SER A 154 16.33 4.51 -7.41
N LEU A 155 15.27 5.21 -7.80
CA LEU A 155 14.69 6.27 -6.98
C LEU A 155 14.22 5.75 -5.63
N TYR A 156 13.59 4.57 -5.57
CA TYR A 156 13.08 4.03 -4.30
C TYR A 156 14.20 3.52 -3.37
N TYR A 157 15.17 2.79 -3.92
CA TYR A 157 16.21 2.11 -3.11
C TYR A 157 17.54 2.85 -3.01
N ASN A 158 17.78 3.85 -3.86
CA ASN A 158 19.06 4.57 -3.94
C ASN A 158 18.89 6.08 -4.10
N TYR A 159 17.79 6.67 -3.59
CA TYR A 159 17.59 8.12 -3.60
C TYR A 159 18.76 8.90 -3.00
N THR A 160 19.33 8.40 -1.90
CA THR A 160 20.46 9.03 -1.18
C THR A 160 21.82 8.79 -1.85
N GLY A 161 21.89 7.92 -2.86
CA GLY A 161 23.14 7.56 -3.54
C GLY A 161 24.08 6.65 -2.74
N THR A 162 23.66 6.15 -1.56
CA THR A 162 24.51 5.33 -0.68
C THR A 162 24.37 3.82 -0.92
N THR A 163 23.35 3.39 -1.66
CA THR A 163 23.06 1.97 -1.90
C THR A 163 23.93 1.44 -3.02
N LYS A 164 24.78 0.45 -2.70
CA LYS A 164 25.71 -0.17 -3.66
C LYS A 164 25.04 -1.22 -4.55
N THR A 165 24.17 -2.04 -3.97
CA THR A 165 23.45 -3.13 -4.64
C THR A 165 22.03 -3.23 -4.09
N ILE A 166 21.11 -3.76 -4.91
CA ILE A 166 19.69 -3.93 -4.56
C ILE A 166 19.37 -5.40 -4.35
N CYS A 167 18.79 -5.73 -3.21
CA CYS A 167 18.39 -7.09 -2.86
C CYS A 167 16.90 -7.28 -3.18
N ALA A 168 16.58 -7.94 -4.29
CA ALA A 168 15.22 -8.08 -4.81
C ALA A 168 14.55 -9.45 -4.53
N ASN A 169 15.33 -10.49 -4.21
CA ASN A 169 14.82 -11.84 -4.04
C ASN A 169 14.19 -12.03 -2.65
N PRO A 170 12.86 -12.21 -2.54
CA PRO A 170 12.17 -12.26 -1.26
C PRO A 170 12.56 -13.45 -0.38
N GLN A 171 13.19 -14.49 -0.93
CA GLN A 171 13.68 -15.62 -0.14
C GLN A 171 14.99 -15.32 0.60
N LYS A 172 15.71 -14.26 0.21
CA LYS A 172 17.07 -13.94 0.69
C LYS A 172 17.22 -12.49 1.17
N CYS A 173 16.19 -11.69 0.98
CA CYS A 173 16.16 -10.24 1.16
C CYS A 173 14.97 -9.85 2.02
N GLU A 174 15.14 -8.76 2.76
CA GLU A 174 14.04 -8.12 3.46
C GLU A 174 13.20 -7.26 2.49
N GLY A 175 11.90 -7.14 2.76
CA GLY A 175 10.98 -6.33 1.94
C GLY A 175 11.02 -4.83 2.28
N PRO A 176 10.26 -3.99 1.56
CA PRO A 176 10.24 -2.53 1.75
C PRO A 176 9.72 -2.09 3.12
N TYR A 177 9.05 -2.99 3.86
CA TYR A 177 8.49 -2.72 5.19
C TYR A 177 9.45 -3.04 6.34
N ALA A 178 10.65 -3.55 6.06
CA ALA A 178 11.61 -3.97 7.09
C ALA A 178 12.01 -2.83 8.05
N GLN A 179 12.05 -1.58 7.56
CA GLN A 179 12.35 -0.40 8.38
C GLN A 179 11.33 -0.17 9.51
N LEU A 180 10.14 -0.78 9.47
CA LEU A 180 9.14 -0.68 10.52
C LEU A 180 9.50 -1.48 11.79
N GLY A 181 10.57 -2.30 11.75
CA GLY A 181 11.20 -2.87 12.95
C GLY A 181 10.62 -4.19 13.47
N ASP A 182 9.51 -4.68 12.92
CA ASP A 182 8.96 -5.99 13.24
C ASP A 182 8.73 -6.83 11.96
N PRO A 183 9.64 -7.78 11.65
CA PRO A 183 9.53 -8.59 10.44
C PRO A 183 8.50 -9.71 10.55
N LEU A 184 7.95 -10.02 11.74
CA LEU A 184 7.10 -11.20 11.95
C LEU A 184 5.72 -10.90 12.53
N GLY A 185 5.52 -9.82 13.28
CA GLY A 185 4.24 -9.50 13.90
C GLY A 185 3.14 -9.27 12.88
N TRP A 186 3.33 -8.34 11.94
CA TRP A 186 2.32 -8.10 10.89
C TRP A 186 2.09 -9.34 10.00
N PRO A 187 3.12 -10.03 9.48
CA PRO A 187 2.90 -11.28 8.74
C PRO A 187 2.14 -12.33 9.55
N TRP A 188 2.40 -12.46 10.85
CA TRP A 188 1.64 -13.37 11.72
C TRP A 188 0.18 -12.95 11.85
N GLN A 189 -0.09 -11.65 12.04
CA GLN A 189 -1.45 -11.12 12.10
C GLN A 189 -2.21 -11.38 10.78
N SER A 190 -1.58 -11.13 9.63
CA SER A 190 -2.17 -11.40 8.31
C SER A 190 -2.45 -12.89 8.09
N CYS A 191 -1.56 -13.76 8.56
CA CYS A 191 -1.74 -15.21 8.47
C CYS A 191 -2.79 -15.78 9.44
N THR A 192 -3.31 -14.99 10.38
CA THR A 192 -4.28 -15.47 11.38
C THR A 192 -5.62 -14.76 11.30
N GLU A 193 -5.66 -13.46 11.57
CA GLU A 193 -6.91 -12.69 11.69
C GLU A 193 -7.06 -11.61 10.61
N MET A 194 -5.96 -10.96 10.21
CA MET A 194 -5.93 -9.87 9.23
C MET A 194 -5.88 -10.39 7.79
N VAL A 195 -6.78 -11.33 7.47
CA VAL A 195 -6.86 -12.00 6.17
C VAL A 195 -7.58 -11.10 5.17
N MET A 196 -6.82 -10.29 4.44
CA MET A 196 -7.34 -9.31 3.48
C MET A 196 -7.13 -9.83 2.05
N PRO A 197 -8.20 -10.19 1.32
CA PRO A 197 -8.08 -10.65 -0.07
C PRO A 197 -7.47 -9.55 -0.95
N GLN A 198 -6.34 -9.86 -1.57
CA GLN A 198 -5.65 -8.95 -2.47
C GLN A 198 -5.05 -9.73 -3.64
N CYS A 199 -5.23 -9.21 -4.86
CA CYS A 199 -4.60 -9.73 -6.06
C CYS A 199 -4.47 -8.61 -7.11
N ASP A 200 -3.76 -8.91 -8.19
CA ASP A 200 -3.58 -8.03 -9.34
C ASP A 200 -4.34 -8.65 -10.54
N SER A 201 -5.26 -7.90 -11.14
CA SER A 201 -6.12 -8.39 -12.23
C SER A 201 -5.40 -8.37 -13.59
N GLY A 202 -4.36 -7.56 -13.71
CA GLY A 202 -3.70 -7.25 -14.97
C GLY A 202 -4.57 -6.40 -15.91
N LEU A 203 -4.12 -6.24 -17.15
CA LEU A 203 -4.83 -5.42 -18.14
C LEU A 203 -6.25 -5.95 -18.41
N PRO A 204 -7.25 -5.08 -18.60
CA PRO A 204 -7.16 -3.61 -18.66
C PRO A 204 -7.30 -2.89 -17.30
N ASN A 205 -7.41 -3.62 -16.19
CA ASN A 205 -7.75 -3.09 -14.88
C ASN A 205 -6.56 -2.43 -14.18
N ASP A 206 -5.40 -3.06 -14.27
CA ASP A 206 -4.12 -2.58 -13.74
C ASP A 206 -2.97 -3.01 -14.68
N PHE A 207 -1.76 -2.50 -14.43
CA PHE A 207 -0.59 -2.80 -15.27
C PHE A 207 0.35 -3.87 -14.70
N PHE A 208 -0.05 -4.53 -13.61
CA PHE A 208 0.79 -5.55 -12.97
C PHE A 208 0.59 -6.93 -13.62
N PRO A 209 1.54 -7.87 -13.43
CA PRO A 209 1.32 -9.27 -13.77
C PRO A 209 0.08 -9.82 -13.04
N LYS A 210 -0.77 -10.56 -13.76
CA LYS A 210 -2.02 -11.09 -13.21
C LYS A 210 -1.75 -12.14 -12.11
N THR A 211 -2.33 -11.93 -10.94
CA THR A 211 -2.33 -12.87 -9.79
C THR A 211 -3.74 -13.20 -9.28
N CYS A 212 -4.79 -12.56 -9.82
CA CYS A 212 -6.17 -12.90 -9.47
C CYS A 212 -6.66 -14.24 -10.06
N PRO A 213 -7.60 -14.93 -9.38
CA PRO A 213 -8.22 -14.55 -8.11
C PRO A 213 -7.34 -14.87 -6.89
N PHE A 214 -7.52 -14.13 -5.80
CA PHE A 214 -6.93 -14.52 -4.51
C PHE A 214 -7.56 -15.84 -4.05
N THR A 215 -6.72 -16.79 -3.63
CA THR A 215 -7.16 -18.06 -3.06
C THR A 215 -6.64 -18.25 -1.64
N ILE A 216 -7.47 -18.82 -0.76
CA ILE A 216 -7.07 -19.13 0.61
C ILE A 216 -6.01 -20.23 0.66
N GLU A 217 -6.01 -21.15 -0.32
CA GLU A 217 -5.01 -22.21 -0.42
C GLU A 217 -3.60 -21.65 -0.65
N GLU A 218 -3.42 -20.78 -1.64
CA GLU A 218 -2.13 -20.12 -1.90
C GLU A 218 -1.69 -19.29 -0.70
N PHE A 219 -2.63 -18.54 -0.11
CA PHE A 219 -2.35 -17.73 1.08
C PHE A 219 -1.87 -18.58 2.27
N LEU A 220 -2.51 -19.73 2.52
CA LEU A 220 -2.09 -20.67 3.56
C LEU A 220 -0.71 -21.26 3.28
N ASN A 221 -0.42 -21.62 2.03
CA ASN A 221 0.87 -22.12 1.62
C ASN A 221 1.98 -21.07 1.85
N ASP A 222 1.71 -19.80 1.52
CA ASP A 222 2.64 -18.70 1.74
C ASP A 222 2.90 -18.44 3.23
N CYS A 223 1.85 -18.45 4.06
CA CYS A 223 1.99 -18.38 5.51
C CYS A 223 2.81 -19.53 6.09
N GLY A 224 2.62 -20.74 5.57
CA GLY A 224 3.35 -21.93 6.01
C GLY A 224 4.85 -21.85 5.74
N LYS A 225 5.28 -21.23 4.63
CA LYS A 225 6.71 -21.04 4.31
C LYS A 225 7.47 -20.33 5.43
N THR A 226 6.83 -19.37 6.10
CA THR A 226 7.44 -18.56 7.16
C THR A 226 7.23 -19.17 8.56
N PHE A 227 6.04 -19.71 8.82
CA PHE A 227 5.59 -20.01 10.18
C PHE A 227 5.40 -21.49 10.52
N ASN A 228 5.53 -22.43 9.59
CA ASN A 228 5.38 -23.87 9.89
C ASN A 228 6.37 -24.34 10.98
N SER A 229 7.62 -23.88 10.93
CA SER A 229 8.64 -24.18 11.95
C SER A 229 8.33 -23.60 13.33
N ARG A 230 7.32 -22.74 13.42
CA ARG A 230 6.81 -22.08 14.63
C ARG A 230 5.43 -22.58 15.04
N GLY A 231 5.00 -23.73 14.50
CA GLY A 231 3.73 -24.37 14.85
C GLY A 231 2.52 -23.81 14.12
N TYR A 232 2.70 -23.06 13.03
CA TYR A 232 1.58 -22.64 12.20
C TYR A 232 0.90 -23.84 11.53
N HIS A 233 -0.43 -23.84 11.52
CA HIS A 233 -1.24 -24.82 10.81
C HIS A 233 -2.53 -24.17 10.29
N PRO A 234 -3.18 -24.73 9.24
CA PRO A 234 -4.37 -24.13 8.64
C PRO A 234 -5.53 -23.84 9.59
N GLY A 235 -5.61 -24.50 10.75
CA GLY A 235 -6.63 -24.22 11.76
C GLY A 235 -6.48 -22.87 12.48
N LEU A 236 -5.34 -22.19 12.32
CA LEU A 236 -5.11 -20.86 12.92
C LEU A 236 -5.71 -19.72 12.10
N ILE A 237 -5.96 -19.94 10.81
CA ILE A 237 -6.55 -18.90 9.95
C ILE A 237 -8.02 -18.73 10.32
N ARG A 238 -8.44 -17.48 10.50
CA ARG A 238 -9.83 -17.11 10.77
C ARG A 238 -10.23 -15.98 9.81
N PRO A 239 -10.53 -16.29 8.54
CA PRO A 239 -10.71 -15.26 7.51
C PRO A 239 -11.85 -14.26 7.78
N ASN A 240 -12.88 -14.71 8.50
CA ASN A 240 -14.02 -13.88 8.87
C ASN A 240 -13.90 -13.29 10.28
N TRP A 241 -12.78 -13.46 10.99
CA TRP A 241 -12.66 -13.02 12.37
C TRP A 241 -12.88 -11.51 12.52
N VAL A 242 -12.25 -10.72 11.65
CA VAL A 242 -12.34 -9.26 11.72
C VAL A 242 -13.77 -8.79 11.46
N ILE A 243 -14.44 -9.27 10.40
CA ILE A 243 -15.84 -8.87 10.12
C ILE A 243 -16.80 -9.33 11.22
N ASN A 244 -16.60 -10.53 11.77
CA ASN A 244 -17.48 -11.07 12.83
C ASN A 244 -17.32 -10.29 14.13
N ASN A 245 -16.12 -9.77 14.41
CA ASN A 245 -15.87 -9.00 15.61
C ASN A 245 -16.19 -7.53 15.42
N TYR A 246 -15.78 -6.89 14.33
CA TYR A 246 -15.85 -5.44 14.19
C TYR A 246 -16.94 -4.95 13.24
N GLY A 247 -17.59 -5.86 12.50
CA GLY A 247 -18.62 -5.55 11.52
C GLY A 247 -18.06 -5.28 10.12
N ASP A 248 -18.90 -5.52 9.12
CA ASP A 248 -18.76 -5.13 7.73
C ASP A 248 -19.50 -3.81 7.41
N HIS A 249 -20.24 -3.28 8.40
CA HIS A 249 -20.85 -1.95 8.38
C HIS A 249 -20.89 -1.34 9.80
N PHE A 250 -21.16 -0.04 9.90
CA PHE A 250 -21.15 0.71 11.16
C PHE A 250 -22.49 1.41 11.44
N PRO A 251 -23.55 0.68 11.83
CA PRO A 251 -24.89 1.25 12.00
C PRO A 251 -25.04 1.98 13.36
N SER A 252 -24.23 1.60 14.34
CA SER A 252 -24.25 2.10 15.72
C SER A 252 -22.94 2.77 16.13
N ALA A 253 -21.93 2.80 15.24
CA ALA A 253 -20.70 3.51 15.53
C ALA A 253 -20.96 5.02 15.52
N SER A 254 -20.18 5.76 16.31
CA SER A 254 -20.33 7.20 16.47
C SER A 254 -18.99 7.84 16.77
N ASN A 255 -18.87 9.12 16.43
CA ASN A 255 -17.70 9.96 16.74
C ASN A 255 -16.42 9.38 16.12
N ILE A 256 -16.46 9.07 14.82
CA ILE A 256 -15.29 8.59 14.08
C ILE A 256 -15.14 9.41 12.81
N VAL A 257 -13.95 9.95 12.59
CA VAL A 257 -13.53 10.49 11.30
C VAL A 257 -12.71 9.44 10.58
N PHE A 258 -13.10 9.09 9.36
CA PHE A 258 -12.36 8.26 8.43
C PHE A 258 -11.76 9.15 7.34
N SER A 259 -10.51 9.55 7.49
CA SER A 259 -9.76 10.28 6.47
C SER A 259 -9.06 9.28 5.53
N ASN A 260 -9.12 9.50 4.21
CA ASN A 260 -8.42 8.67 3.22
C ASN A 260 -7.79 9.54 2.13
N GLY A 261 -6.57 9.19 1.73
CA GLY A 261 -5.93 9.77 0.56
C GLY A 261 -6.42 9.12 -0.75
N LYS A 262 -6.67 9.90 -1.79
CA LYS A 262 -7.01 9.37 -3.13
C LYS A 262 -5.79 8.78 -3.84
N LEU A 263 -4.58 9.10 -3.44
CA LEU A 263 -3.36 8.46 -3.97
C LEU A 263 -3.04 7.16 -3.24
N ASP A 264 -3.61 6.99 -2.04
CA ASP A 264 -3.41 5.84 -1.16
C ASP A 264 -4.17 4.60 -1.65
N PRO A 265 -3.49 3.50 -2.00
CA PRO A 265 -4.17 2.28 -2.39
C PRO A 265 -4.98 1.61 -1.27
N TRP A 266 -4.68 1.87 0.01
CA TRP A 266 -5.48 1.37 1.13
C TRP A 266 -6.87 2.01 1.23
N SER A 267 -7.09 3.16 0.58
CA SER A 267 -8.39 3.83 0.55
C SER A 267 -9.51 2.99 -0.06
N GLY A 268 -9.18 1.96 -0.85
CA GLY A 268 -10.13 1.03 -1.45
C GLY A 268 -10.95 0.22 -0.43
N GLY A 269 -10.43 0.01 0.78
CA GLY A 269 -11.13 -0.69 1.86
C GLY A 269 -11.62 0.24 2.98
N GLY A 270 -11.60 1.55 2.76
CA GLY A 270 -12.07 2.54 3.73
C GLY A 270 -13.57 2.47 3.98
N TRP A 271 -14.06 3.22 4.97
CA TRP A 271 -15.49 3.25 5.32
C TRP A 271 -16.38 3.78 4.18
N ARG A 272 -15.95 4.86 3.51
CA ARG A 272 -16.56 5.44 2.32
C ARG A 272 -15.45 5.96 1.39
N ASN A 273 -15.77 6.07 0.10
CA ASN A 273 -14.86 6.60 -0.92
C ASN A 273 -15.21 8.03 -1.38
N THR A 274 -16.14 8.68 -0.68
CA THR A 274 -16.60 10.05 -0.92
C THR A 274 -16.65 10.83 0.39
N ASN A 275 -16.64 12.17 0.29
CA ASN A 275 -16.92 13.03 1.42
C ASN A 275 -18.37 12.83 1.85
N THR A 276 -18.60 12.36 3.08
CA THR A 276 -19.95 12.01 3.56
C THR A 276 -20.01 12.15 5.08
N ARG A 277 -21.17 12.54 5.61
CA ARG A 277 -21.47 12.51 7.04
C ARG A 277 -22.73 11.69 7.28
N GLU A 278 -22.63 10.69 8.15
CA GLU A 278 -23.74 9.85 8.58
C GLU A 278 -23.80 9.91 10.12
N GLY A 279 -24.72 10.72 10.66
CA GLY A 279 -24.71 11.06 12.07
C GLY A 279 -23.39 11.72 12.51
N SER A 280 -22.66 11.06 13.41
CA SER A 280 -21.33 11.47 13.89
C SER A 280 -20.17 10.70 13.26
N LEU A 281 -20.43 9.90 12.22
CA LEU A 281 -19.42 9.34 11.35
C LEU A 281 -19.14 10.30 10.20
N VAL A 282 -17.86 10.57 9.94
CA VAL A 282 -17.43 11.50 8.89
C VAL A 282 -16.42 10.80 8.01
N SER A 283 -16.60 10.89 6.70
CA SER A 283 -15.64 10.47 5.70
C SER A 283 -15.04 11.70 5.03
N ILE A 284 -13.71 11.76 4.97
CA ILE A 284 -12.96 12.85 4.35
C ILE A 284 -11.97 12.24 3.35
N ILE A 285 -12.04 12.68 2.10
CA ILE A 285 -11.17 12.22 1.01
C ILE A 285 -10.23 13.35 0.61
N LEU A 286 -8.92 13.11 0.71
CA LEU A 286 -7.88 14.02 0.27
C LEU A 286 -7.48 13.66 -1.17
N GLU A 287 -7.86 14.48 -2.14
CA GLU A 287 -7.55 14.29 -3.57
C GLU A 287 -6.05 14.17 -3.85
N GLN A 288 -5.23 14.92 -3.13
CA GLN A 288 -3.76 14.89 -3.20
C GLN A 288 -3.12 14.17 -2.01
N GLY A 289 -3.90 13.43 -1.23
CA GLY A 289 -3.40 12.67 -0.09
C GLY A 289 -2.90 11.28 -0.48
N ALA A 290 -1.71 10.92 0.00
CA ALA A 290 -1.23 9.54 0.07
C ALA A 290 -1.62 8.92 1.43
N HIS A 291 -0.91 7.88 1.89
CA HIS A 291 -1.27 7.12 3.09
C HIS A 291 -1.19 8.00 4.36
N HIS A 292 -2.34 8.16 5.04
CA HIS A 292 -2.55 8.94 6.28
C HIS A 292 -1.81 10.29 6.33
N TYR A 293 -1.91 11.06 5.25
CA TYR A 293 -1.19 12.33 5.08
C TYR A 293 -1.59 13.39 6.14
N ASP A 294 -2.86 13.38 6.53
CA ASP A 294 -3.45 14.13 7.63
C ASP A 294 -2.72 13.92 8.97
N LEU A 295 -2.25 12.71 9.27
CA LEU A 295 -1.58 12.39 10.53
C LEU A 295 -0.09 12.75 10.58
N ARG A 296 0.50 13.20 9.47
CA ARG A 296 1.90 13.66 9.46
C ARG A 296 2.02 15.01 10.20
N GLY A 297 3.23 15.28 10.71
CA GLY A 297 3.56 16.59 11.27
C GLY A 297 3.41 17.72 10.24
N GLN A 298 3.18 18.94 10.72
CA GLN A 298 3.06 20.12 9.87
C GLN A 298 4.35 20.34 9.06
N HIS A 299 4.19 20.67 7.78
CA HIS A 299 5.28 20.98 6.87
C HIS A 299 4.96 22.22 6.03
N LYS A 300 6.00 22.98 5.63
CA LYS A 300 5.84 24.21 4.82
C LYS A 300 5.20 23.93 3.45
N ASP A 301 5.45 22.74 2.92
CA ASP A 301 4.95 22.28 1.62
C ASP A 301 3.65 21.44 1.77
N ASP A 302 3.00 21.52 2.94
CA ASP A 302 1.67 20.94 3.10
C ASP A 302 0.69 21.56 2.10
N THR A 303 -0.14 20.73 1.47
CA THR A 303 -1.20 21.21 0.57
C THR A 303 -2.26 21.93 1.38
N ASP A 304 -2.97 22.87 0.76
CA ASP A 304 -4.08 23.56 1.44
C ASP A 304 -5.22 22.60 1.82
N GLU A 305 -5.33 21.48 1.10
CA GLU A 305 -6.27 20.41 1.42
C GLU A 305 -5.97 19.76 2.76
N VAL A 306 -4.72 19.31 3.02
CA VAL A 306 -4.39 18.63 4.29
C VAL A 306 -4.54 19.58 5.48
N LYS A 307 -4.25 20.88 5.30
CA LYS A 307 -4.45 21.89 6.35
C LYS A 307 -5.93 21.99 6.75
N LYS A 308 -6.83 22.08 5.77
CA LYS A 308 -8.28 22.12 6.01
C LYS A 308 -8.79 20.84 6.65
N VAL A 309 -8.30 19.67 6.24
CA VAL A 309 -8.69 18.39 6.84
C VAL A 309 -8.27 18.34 8.31
N ARG A 310 -7.02 18.70 8.63
CA ARG A 310 -6.56 18.75 10.02
C ARG A 310 -7.38 19.73 10.87
N GLU A 311 -7.76 20.89 10.33
CA GLU A 311 -8.67 21.83 11.00
C GLU A 311 -10.05 21.20 11.28
N GLN A 312 -10.61 20.47 10.31
CA GLN A 312 -11.88 19.76 10.48
C GLN A 312 -11.76 18.67 11.56
N GLU A 313 -10.71 17.84 11.52
CA GLU A 313 -10.46 16.79 12.51
C GLU A 313 -10.32 17.38 13.93
N VAL A 314 -9.57 18.47 14.08
CA VAL A 314 -9.44 19.18 15.37
C VAL A 314 -10.80 19.68 15.86
N ASN A 315 -11.67 20.16 14.97
CA ASN A 315 -13.01 20.60 15.35
C ASN A 315 -13.90 19.44 15.80
N GLU A 316 -13.85 18.28 15.14
CA GLU A 316 -14.56 17.08 15.59
C GLU A 316 -14.06 16.63 16.97
N ILE A 317 -12.74 16.60 17.19
CA ILE A 317 -12.15 16.26 18.49
C ILE A 317 -12.62 17.23 19.59
N LYS A 318 -12.60 18.54 19.33
CA LYS A 318 -13.11 19.55 20.28
C LYS A 318 -14.59 19.32 20.62
N ASN A 319 -15.40 18.99 19.62
CA ASN A 319 -16.82 18.70 19.82
C ASN A 319 -17.02 17.45 20.70
N TRP A 320 -16.27 16.36 20.47
CA TRP A 320 -16.35 15.16 21.29
C TRP A 320 -15.93 15.42 22.74
N ILE A 321 -14.86 16.20 22.96
CA ILE A 321 -14.43 16.60 24.31
C ILE A 321 -15.53 17.40 25.02
N LYS A 322 -16.18 18.33 24.32
CA LYS A 322 -17.29 19.11 24.88
C LYS A 322 -18.48 18.21 25.27
N GLN A 323 -18.90 17.33 24.36
CA GLN A 323 -19.99 16.37 24.60
C GLN A 323 -19.69 15.44 25.77
N SER A 324 -18.44 14.97 25.87
CA SER A 324 -17.98 14.13 26.98
C SER A 324 -18.09 14.86 28.32
N LYS A 325 -17.60 16.10 28.41
CA LYS A 325 -17.73 16.93 29.62
C LYS A 325 -19.19 17.12 30.04
N GLU A 326 -20.08 17.43 29.11
CA GLU A 326 -21.51 17.62 29.38
C GLU A 326 -22.22 16.32 29.83
N LYS A 327 -21.76 15.17 29.32
CA LYS A 327 -22.27 13.85 29.72
C LYS A 327 -21.86 13.50 31.15
N TYR A 328 -20.61 13.75 31.52
CA TYR A 328 -20.07 13.39 32.83
C TYR A 328 -20.27 14.46 33.91
N SER A 329 -20.59 15.70 33.57
CA SER A 329 -20.94 16.74 34.55
C SER A 329 -22.36 16.59 35.13
N LYS A 330 -23.17 15.66 34.60
CA LYS A 330 -24.54 15.38 35.04
C LYS A 330 -24.64 14.23 36.06
N PHE A 331 -23.50 13.69 36.48
CA PHE A 331 -23.36 12.68 37.53
C PHE A 331 -22.51 13.25 38.67
#